data_AF-A0A924Z545-F1
#
_entry.id   AF-A0A924Z545-F1
#
_cell.length_a   1.000
_cell.length_b   1.000
_cell.length_c   1.000
_cell.angle_alpha   90.00
_cell.angle_beta   90.00
_cell.angle_gamma   90.00
#
_symmetry.space_group_name_H-M   'P 1'
#
loop_
_entity.id
_entity.type
_entity.pdbx_description
1 polymer ?
#
loop_
_entity_poly.entity_id
_entity_poly.type
_entity_poly.pdbx_seq_one_letter_code
_entity_poly.pdbx_strand_id
1 'polypeptide(L)' 'MIIDVHGHYTTAPKALEHWRHQQIAGIQNPAERPKVSDLKISDDELRETIETNQLAKM' A
#
# COMPACT_ATOMS: atom_id res chain seq x y z
N MET A 1 9.53 -0.83 -28.86
CA MET A 1 9.39 -0.92 -27.39
C MET A 1 8.77 0.39 -26.92
N ILE A 2 7.75 0.33 -26.08
CA ILE A 2 7.17 1.51 -25.42
C ILE A 2 7.61 1.43 -23.95
N ILE A 3 8.10 2.54 -23.41
CA ILE A 3 8.50 2.66 -22.01
C ILE A 3 7.63 3.72 -21.38
N ASP A 4 6.79 3.30 -20.44
CA ASP A 4 6.20 4.22 -19.47
C ASP A 4 7.22 4.43 -18.35
N VAL A 5 7.80 5.63 -18.31
CA VAL A 5 8.87 5.98 -17.37
C VAL A 5 8.34 6.36 -15.99
N HIS A 6 7.03 6.48 -15.80
CA HIS A 6 6.44 6.96 -14.55
C HIS A 6 5.13 6.22 -14.24
N GLY A 7 5.24 5.20 -13.39
CA GLY A 7 4.09 4.51 -12.80
C GLY A 7 4.03 4.70 -11.29
N HIS A 8 2.82 4.95 -10.76
CA HIS A 8 2.56 4.92 -9.32
C HIS A 8 1.62 3.77 -8.98
N TYR A 9 1.87 3.11 -7.85
CA TYR A 9 1.02 2.05 -7.34
C TYR A 9 -0.15 2.64 -6.53
N THR A 10 -1.10 3.24 -7.24
CA THR A 10 -2.27 3.96 -6.67
C THR A 10 -3.43 3.05 -6.25
N THR A 11 -3.28 1.74 -6.39
CA THR A 11 -4.31 0.74 -6.03
C THR A 11 -3.79 -0.25 -4.97
N ALA A 12 -2.81 0.18 -4.18
CA ALA A 12 -2.25 -0.64 -3.12
C ALA A 12 -3.34 -1.19 -2.16
N PRO A 13 -3.12 -2.37 -1.56
CA PRO A 13 -4.04 -2.93 -0.56
C PRO A 13 -4.32 -1.93 0.57
N LYS A 14 -5.58 -1.89 1.04
CA LYS A 14 -6.03 -0.97 2.11
C LYS A 14 -5.22 -1.06 3.41
N ALA A 15 -4.57 -2.20 3.65
CA ALA A 15 -3.67 -2.38 4.78
C ALA A 15 -2.58 -1.30 4.85
N LEU A 16 -2.06 -0.84 3.69
CA LEU A 16 -1.06 0.25 3.65
C LEU A 16 -1.64 1.58 4.15
N GLU A 17 -2.84 1.94 3.70
CA GLU A 17 -3.53 3.16 4.13
C GLU A 17 -3.85 3.11 5.62
N HIS A 18 -4.36 1.98 6.12
CA HIS A 18 -4.68 1.81 7.53
C HIS A 18 -3.45 1.96 8.42
N TRP A 19 -2.35 1.29 8.07
CA TRP A 19 -1.10 1.40 8.80
C TRP A 19 -0.55 2.83 8.76
N ARG A 20 -0.68 3.53 7.64
CA ARG A 20 -0.30 4.94 7.54
C ARG A 20 -1.15 5.84 8.44
N HIS A 21 -2.46 5.60 8.55
CA HIS A 21 -3.31 6.33 9.48
C HIS A 21 -2.88 6.11 10.94
N GLN A 22 -2.54 4.88 11.33
CA GLN A 22 -1.99 4.60 12.65
C GLN A 22 -0.66 5.33 12.90
N GLN A 23 0.22 5.41 11.89
CA GLN A 23 1.44 6.21 12.02
C GLN A 23 1.15 7.68 12.30
N ILE A 24 0.18 8.26 11.59
CA ILE A 24 -0.22 9.67 11.74
C ILE A 24 -0.82 9.90 13.14
N ALA A 25 -1.71 9.01 13.59
CA ALA A 25 -2.27 9.06 14.93
C ALA A 25 -1.18 8.94 16.01
N GLY A 26 -0.19 8.08 15.76
CA GLY A 26 1.02 7.88 16.55
C GLY A 26 1.93 9.11 16.74
N ILE A 27 1.67 10.21 16.03
CA ILE A 27 2.33 11.51 16.24
C ILE A 27 1.73 12.20 17.47
N GLN A 28 0.41 12.18 17.62
CA GLN A 28 -0.31 12.79 18.75
C GLN A 28 -0.38 11.85 19.96
N ASN A 29 -0.58 10.55 19.71
CA ASN A 29 -0.65 9.53 20.73
C ASN A 29 0.42 8.43 20.50
N PRO A 30 1.59 8.49 21.14
CA PRO A 30 2.65 7.51 20.94
C PRO A 30 2.25 6.05 21.19
N ALA A 31 1.21 5.79 21.99
CA ALA A 31 0.70 4.44 22.24
C ALA A 31 0.01 3.81 21.02
N GLU A 32 -0.48 4.61 20.07
CA GLU A 32 -1.12 4.16 18.82
C GLU A 32 -0.11 3.97 17.68
N ARG A 33 1.17 4.30 17.89
CA ARG A 33 2.19 4.19 16.85
C ARG A 33 2.40 2.72 16.49
N PRO A 34 2.17 2.33 15.22
CA PRO A 34 2.36 0.95 14.82
C PRO A 34 3.85 0.64 14.71
N LYS A 35 4.20 -0.63 14.91
CA LYS A 35 5.53 -1.13 14.56
C LYS A 35 5.59 -1.36 13.05
N VAL A 36 6.80 -1.32 12.51
CA VAL A 36 7.05 -1.68 11.11
C VAL A 36 6.58 -3.10 10.81
N SER A 37 6.72 -4.02 11.77
CA SER A 37 6.28 -5.41 11.65
C SER A 37 4.76 -5.58 11.58
N ASP A 38 3.98 -4.58 11.95
CA ASP A 38 2.52 -4.67 12.02
C ASP A 38 1.87 -4.51 10.63
N LEU A 39 2.57 -3.91 9.67
CA LEU A 39 2.13 -3.89 8.28
C LEU A 39 2.29 -5.31 7.69
N LYS A 40 1.16 -5.94 7.39
CA LYS A 40 1.07 -7.23 6.72
C LYS A 40 0.34 -7.06 5.39
N ILE A 41 1.03 -7.41 4.32
CA ILE A 41 0.46 -7.52 2.97
C ILE A 41 1.12 -8.75 2.36
N SER A 42 0.30 -9.69 1.89
CA SER A 42 0.78 -10.90 1.21
C SER A 42 1.12 -10.64 -0.26
N ASP A 43 1.94 -11.50 -0.85
CA ASP A 43 2.25 -11.45 -2.27
C ASP A 43 1.01 -11.63 -3.15
N ASP A 44 0.02 -12.40 -2.68
CA ASP A 44 -1.24 -12.60 -3.38
C ASP A 44 -2.09 -11.33 -3.41
N GLU A 45 -2.18 -10.60 -2.29
CA GLU A 45 -2.86 -9.28 -2.26
C GLU A 45 -2.17 -8.24 -3.15
N LEU A 46 -0.83 -8.25 -3.17
CA LEU A 46 -0.06 -7.38 -4.07
C LEU A 46 -0.35 -7.74 -5.54
N ARG A 47 -0.34 -9.03 -5.88
CA ARG A 47 -0.60 -9.51 -7.24
C ARG A 47 -2.01 -9.18 -7.69
N GLU A 48 -3.02 -9.47 -6.88
CA GLU A 48 -4.43 -9.23 -7.20
C GLU A 48 -4.66 -7.75 -7.54
N THR A 49 -4.17 -6.83 -6.70
CA THR A 49 -4.39 -5.39 -6.91
C THR A 49 -3.67 -4.84 -8.14
N ILE A 50 -2.51 -5.39 -8.52
CA ILE A 50 -1.77 -5.00 -9.72
C ILE A 50 -2.45 -5.56 -10.98
N GLU A 51 -2.79 -6.85 -10.99
CA GLU A 51 -3.38 -7.54 -12.13
C GLU A 51 -4.77 -6.98 -12.48
N THR A 52 -5.63 -6.83 -11.47
CA THR A 52 -7.01 -6.35 -11.67
C THR A 52 -7.11 -4.84 -11.92
N ASN A 53 -6.02 -4.09 -11.75
CA ASN A 53 -6.00 -2.64 -11.97
C ASN A 53 -4.94 -2.21 -12.96
N GLN A 54 -3.69 -1.99 -12.53
CA GLN A 54 -2.64 -1.36 -13.35
C GLN A 54 -2.45 -2.10 -14.66
N LEU A 55 -2.38 -3.43 -14.62
CA LEU A 55 -2.16 -4.21 -15.84
C LEU A 55 -3.44 -4.34 -16.67
N ALA A 56 -4.61 -4.45 -16.05
CA ALA A 56 -5.88 -4.56 -16.77
C ALA A 56 -6.36 -3.25 -17.42
N LYS A 57 -5.89 -2.10 -16.94
CA LYS A 57 -6.30 -0.75 -17.38
C LYS A 57 -5.27 -0.07 -18.31
N MET A 58 -4.18 -0.77 -18.64
CA MET A 58 -3.16 -0.36 -19.61
C MET A 58 -3.60 -0.64 -21.05
#